data_AF-A0A9X1LB29-F1
#
_entry.id   AF-A0A9X1LB29-F1
#
_cell.length_a   1.000
_cell.length_b   1.000
_cell.length_c   1.000
_cell.angle_alpha   90.00
_cell.angle_beta   90.00
_cell.angle_gamma   90.00
#
_symmetry.space_group_name_H-M   'P 1'
#
loop_
_entity.id
_entity.type
_entity.pdbx_description
1 polymer ?
#
loop_
_entity_poly.entity_id
_entity_poly.type
_entity_poly.pdbx_seq_one_letter_code
_entity_poly.pdbx_strand_id
1 'polypeptide(L)'
;MQAYFAALIALSLAGVIEARSTTPGLRPEAPAADRAFRILGRTAFAFWLVLLAWGFWELHWTQPVSGLILSLGANALLVQAGARPSWPGISMGLSLLGLVLTVVVLSW
;
A
#
# COMPACT_ATOMS: atom_id res chain seq x y z
N MET A 1 -0.33 12.97 -11.90
CA MET A 1 1.03 12.78 -11.33
C MET A 1 1.07 12.75 -9.81
N GLN A 2 0.59 13.76 -9.07
CA GLN A 2 0.58 13.70 -7.61
C GLN A 2 -0.23 12.51 -7.05
N ALA A 3 -1.39 12.25 -7.63
CA ALA A 3 -2.23 11.09 -7.27
C ALA A 3 -1.53 9.74 -7.51
N TYR A 4 -0.66 9.63 -8.53
CA TYR A 4 0.09 8.40 -8.83
C TYR A 4 1.10 8.07 -7.73
N PHE A 5 1.91 9.05 -7.32
CA PHE A 5 2.87 8.86 -6.23
C PHE A 5 2.16 8.60 -4.89
N ALA A 6 1.08 9.32 -4.61
CA ALA A 6 0.29 9.11 -3.40
C ALA A 6 -0.33 7.71 -3.37
N ALA A 7 -0.88 7.23 -4.50
CA ALA A 7 -1.41 5.87 -4.63
C ALA A 7 -0.32 4.82 -4.38
N LEU A 8 0.83 4.95 -5.04
CA LEU A 8 1.94 4.00 -4.87
C LEU A 8 2.40 3.90 -3.42
N ILE A 9 2.64 5.05 -2.77
CA ILE A 9 3.10 5.06 -1.38
C ILE A 9 2.04 4.45 -0.45
N ALA A 10 0.77 4.82 -0.60
CA ALA A 10 -0.31 4.31 0.24
C ALA A 10 -0.50 2.79 0.10
N LEU A 11 -0.55 2.29 -1.14
CA LEU A 11 -0.70 0.86 -1.43
C LEU A 11 0.50 0.05 -0.94
N SER A 12 1.72 0.57 -1.15
CA SER A 12 2.97 -0.05 -0.68
C SER A 12 2.99 -0.19 0.84
N LEU A 13 2.72 0.91 1.56
CA LEU A 13 2.70 0.91 3.02
C LEU A 13 1.64 -0.06 3.55
N ALA A 14 0.44 -0.06 2.96
CA ALA A 14 -0.62 -0.98 3.36
C ALA A 14 -0.21 -2.45 3.24
N GLY A 15 0.39 -2.83 2.11
CA GLY A 15 0.89 -4.18 1.87
C GLY A 15 2.02 -4.58 2.83
N VAL A 16 2.96 -3.67 3.10
CA VAL A 16 4.05 -3.93 4.06
C VAL A 16 3.51 -4.11 5.48
N ILE A 17 2.55 -3.27 5.91
CA ILE A 17 1.93 -3.42 7.24
C ILE A 17 1.26 -4.80 7.36
N GLU A 18 0.53 -5.25 6.35
CA GLU A 18 -0.09 -6.59 6.34
C GLU A 18 0.95 -7.69 6.45
N ALA A 19 1.99 -7.64 5.62
CA ALA A 19 3.07 -8.63 5.61
C ALA A 19 3.86 -8.69 6.94
N ARG A 20 3.90 -7.60 7.70
CA ARG A 20 4.58 -7.52 9.00
C ARG A 20 3.70 -7.85 10.19
N SER A 21 2.37 -7.89 10.02
CA SER A 21 1.41 -8.20 11.08
C SER A 21 1.09 -9.70 11.14
N THR A 22 2.14 -10.53 11.24
CA THR A 22 2.01 -12.00 11.24
C THR A 22 1.69 -12.60 12.60
N THR A 23 1.98 -11.88 13.69
CA THR A 23 1.68 -12.31 15.06
C THR A 23 0.22 -12.05 15.43
N PRO A 24 -0.45 -12.97 16.16
CA PRO A 24 -1.85 -12.82 16.57
C PRO A 24 -2.15 -11.52 17.32
N GLY A 25 -1.21 -11.04 18.17
CA GLY A 25 -1.38 -9.80 18.94
C GLY A 25 -1.30 -8.50 18.12
N LEU A 26 -0.94 -8.58 16.84
CA LEU A 26 -0.92 -7.45 15.90
C LEU A 26 -2.04 -7.54 14.85
N ARG A 27 -2.94 -8.52 14.98
CA ARG A 27 -4.07 -8.72 14.07
C ARG A 27 -5.38 -8.27 14.71
N PRO A 28 -6.40 -7.91 13.91
CA PRO A 28 -7.73 -7.67 14.45
C PRO A 28 -8.27 -8.92 15.16
N GLU A 29 -8.84 -8.74 16.36
CA GLU A 29 -9.43 -9.84 17.13
C GLU A 29 -10.70 -10.39 16.48
N ALA A 30 -11.47 -9.53 15.82
CA ALA A 30 -12.70 -9.92 15.13
C ALA A 30 -12.36 -10.69 13.84
N PRO A 31 -12.88 -11.92 13.64
CA PRO A 31 -12.55 -12.74 12.47
C PRO A 31 -12.88 -12.09 11.13
N ALA A 32 -13.95 -11.31 11.07
CA ALA A 32 -14.33 -10.56 9.86
C ALA A 32 -13.31 -9.46 9.53
N ALA A 33 -12.80 -8.75 10.55
CA ALA A 33 -11.82 -7.70 10.37
C ALA A 33 -10.45 -8.26 9.98
N ASP A 34 -10.03 -9.41 10.55
CA ASP A 34 -8.79 -10.09 10.11
C ASP A 34 -8.86 -10.50 8.64
N ARG A 35 -10.01 -11.06 8.21
CA ARG A 35 -10.21 -11.40 6.80
C ARG A 35 -10.15 -10.16 5.90
N ALA A 36 -10.84 -9.08 6.28
CA ALA A 36 -10.82 -7.84 5.52
C ALA A 36 -9.40 -7.24 5.43
N PHE A 37 -8.68 -7.20 6.54
CA PHE A 37 -7.29 -6.74 6.62
C PHE A 37 -6.37 -7.52 5.65
N ARG A 38 -6.44 -8.86 5.66
CA ARG A 38 -5.63 -9.69 4.77
C ARG A 38 -5.98 -9.53 3.29
N ILE A 39 -7.27 -9.41 2.97
CA ILE A 39 -7.72 -9.18 1.60
C ILE A 39 -7.23 -7.81 1.14
N LEU A 40 -7.51 -6.75 1.90
CA LEU A 40 -7.14 -5.38 1.55
C LEU A 40 -5.62 -5.22 1.41
N GLY A 41 -4.82 -5.77 2.33
CA GLY A 41 -3.36 -5.70 2.24
C GLY A 41 -2.79 -6.41 1.02
N ARG A 42 -3.29 -7.62 0.69
CA ARG A 42 -2.88 -8.35 -0.52
C ARG A 42 -3.32 -7.65 -1.80
N THR A 43 -4.55 -7.14 -1.83
CA THR A 43 -5.06 -6.36 -2.96
C THR A 43 -4.27 -5.07 -3.13
N ALA A 44 -3.91 -4.38 -2.04
CA ALA A 44 -3.09 -3.18 -2.09
C ALA A 44 -1.72 -3.46 -2.71
N PHE A 45 -1.05 -4.53 -2.29
CA PHE A 45 0.21 -4.95 -2.89
C PHE A 45 0.09 -5.30 -4.37
N ALA A 46 -0.98 -6.01 -4.77
CA ALA A 46 -1.23 -6.34 -6.16
C ALA A 46 -1.42 -5.08 -7.03
N PHE A 47 -2.24 -4.13 -6.56
CA PHE A 47 -2.47 -2.88 -7.30
C PHE A 47 -1.25 -1.94 -7.31
N TRP A 48 -0.39 -2.01 -6.29
CA TRP A 48 0.90 -1.32 -6.32
C TRP A 48 1.78 -1.80 -7.49
N LEU A 49 1.85 -3.12 -7.71
CA LEU A 49 2.56 -3.69 -8.87
C LEU A 49 1.92 -3.30 -10.20
N VAL A 50 0.58 -3.33 -10.27
CA VAL A 50 -0.17 -2.91 -11.46
C VAL A 50 0.13 -1.46 -11.81
N LEU A 51 0.09 -0.55 -10.84
CA LEU A 51 0.40 0.86 -11.07
C LEU A 51 1.85 1.08 -11.50
N LEU A 52 2.81 0.36 -10.92
CA LEU A 52 4.20 0.43 -11.38
C LEU A 52 4.34 -0.01 -12.84
N ALA A 53 3.76 -1.16 -13.20
CA ALA A 53 3.80 -1.68 -14.57
C ALA A 53 3.13 -0.73 -15.55
N TRP A 54 1.94 -0.22 -15.21
CA TRP A 54 1.22 0.79 -15.99
C TRP A 54 2.04 2.08 -16.13
N GLY A 55 2.68 2.54 -15.06
CA GLY A 55 3.54 3.72 -15.08
C GLY A 55 4.76 3.58 -15.98
N PHE A 56 5.35 2.38 -16.09
CA PHE A 56 6.42 2.12 -17.07
C PHE A 56 5.93 2.06 -18.52
N TRP A 57 4.64 1.75 -18.73
CA TRP A 57 4.04 1.67 -20.05
C TRP A 57 3.61 3.04 -20.59
N GLU A 58 2.95 3.86 -19.76
CA GLU A 58 2.35 5.13 -20.18
C GLU A 58 3.18 6.38 -19.85
N LEU A 59 4.05 6.31 -18.84
CA LEU A 59 4.78 7.47 -18.34
C LEU A 59 6.27 7.41 -18.68
N HIS A 60 6.94 8.56 -18.66
CA HIS A 60 8.39 8.59 -18.75
C HIS A 60 9.00 7.79 -17.60
N TRP A 61 9.94 6.88 -17.89
CA TRP A 61 10.49 5.88 -16.96
C TRP A 61 11.00 6.43 -15.61
N THR A 62 11.41 7.71 -15.57
CA THR A 62 11.84 8.37 -14.33
C THR A 62 10.73 8.46 -13.30
N GLN A 63 9.47 8.52 -13.71
CA GLN A 63 8.32 8.60 -12.82
C GLN A 63 8.07 7.28 -12.05
N PRO A 64 7.87 6.11 -12.69
CA PRO A 64 7.71 4.85 -11.96
C PRO A 64 8.95 4.48 -11.14
N VAL A 65 10.16 4.79 -11.62
CA VAL A 65 11.39 4.61 -10.81
C VAL A 65 11.37 5.46 -9.55
N SER A 66 10.99 6.75 -9.66
CA SER A 66 10.85 7.61 -8.48
C SER A 66 9.78 7.10 -7.53
N GLY A 67 8.65 6.62 -8.06
CA GLY A 67 7.56 6.06 -7.27
C GLY A 67 7.96 4.80 -6.51
N LEU A 68 8.74 3.93 -7.15
CA LEU A 68 9.36 2.77 -6.51
C LEU A 68 10.30 3.20 -5.38
N ILE A 69 11.23 4.12 -5.63
CA ILE A 69 12.19 4.61 -4.62
C ILE A 69 11.46 5.24 -3.43
N LEU A 70 10.44 6.09 -3.68
CA LEU A 70 9.65 6.71 -2.62
C LEU A 70 8.86 5.67 -1.81
N SER A 71 8.28 4.67 -2.47
CA SER A 71 7.57 3.57 -1.79
C SER A 71 8.52 2.78 -0.88
N LEU A 72 9.70 2.42 -1.39
CA LEU A 72 10.72 1.71 -0.61
C LEU A 72 11.25 2.54 0.55
N GLY A 73 11.48 3.85 0.34
CA GLY A 73 11.88 4.78 1.39
C GLY A 73 10.83 4.90 2.48
N ALA A 74 9.56 5.06 2.12
CA ALA A 74 8.44 5.09 3.06
C ALA A 74 8.33 3.78 3.85
N ASN A 75 8.48 2.63 3.19
CA ASN A 75 8.51 1.33 3.85
C ASN A 75 9.69 1.19 4.83
N ALA A 76 10.87 1.68 4.47
CA ALA A 76 12.04 1.63 5.34
C ALA A 76 11.81 2.45 6.63
N LEU A 77 11.21 3.64 6.52
CA LEU A 77 10.82 4.47 7.67
C LEU A 77 9.76 3.78 8.53
N LEU A 78 8.75 3.17 7.89
CA LEU A 78 7.70 2.42 8.59
C LEU A 78 8.29 1.23 9.37
N VAL A 79 9.19 0.46 8.76
CA VAL A 79 9.84 -0.69 9.40
C VAL A 79 10.70 -0.24 10.58
N GLN A 80 11.42 0.88 10.46
CA GLN A 80 12.20 1.47 11.56
C GLN A 80 11.31 1.92 12.72
N ALA A 81 10.10 2.42 12.44
CA ALA A 81 9.17 2.90 13.47
C ALA A 81 8.61 1.80 14.39
N GLY A 82 8.80 0.52 14.04
CA GLY A 82 8.37 -0.64 14.83
C GLY A 82 6.85 -0.90 14.77
N ALA A 83 6.47 -2.15 15.03
CA ALA A 83 5.07 -2.59 14.95
C ALA A 83 4.20 -1.95 16.04
N ARG A 84 2.95 -1.59 15.69
CA ARG A 84 2.00 -0.97 16.64
C ARG A 84 0.62 -1.64 16.56
N PRO A 85 -0.15 -1.70 17.65
CA PRO A 85 -1.50 -2.28 17.64
C PRO A 85 -2.50 -1.62 16.68
N SER A 86 -2.30 -0.33 16.35
CA SER A 86 -3.17 0.41 15.42
C SER A 86 -2.90 0.11 13.93
N TRP A 87 -1.86 -0.66 13.63
CA TRP A 87 -1.42 -0.94 12.26
C TRP A 87 -2.49 -1.58 11.36
N PRO A 88 -3.30 -2.56 11.81
CA PRO A 88 -4.34 -3.12 10.95
C PRO A 88 -5.34 -2.08 10.45
N GLY A 89 -5.77 -1.18 11.34
CA GLY A 89 -6.67 -0.08 10.97
C GLY A 89 -6.04 0.88 9.95
N ILE A 90 -4.78 1.25 10.18
CA ILE A 90 -4.02 2.13 9.27
C ILE A 90 -3.84 1.47 7.90
N SER A 91 -3.47 0.19 7.85
CA SER A 91 -3.30 -0.56 6.60
C SER A 91 -4.60 -0.64 5.80
N MET A 92 -5.73 -0.94 6.46
CA MET A 92 -7.03 -0.97 5.78
C MET A 92 -7.39 0.41 5.22
N GLY A 93 -7.18 1.48 5.99
CA GLY A 93 -7.40 2.86 5.54
C GLY A 93 -6.52 3.24 4.35
N LEU A 94 -5.22 2.94 4.43
CA LEU A 94 -4.27 3.17 3.33
C LEU A 94 -4.58 2.33 2.09
N SER A 95 -5.05 1.09 2.26
CA SER A 95 -5.49 0.24 1.16
C SER A 95 -6.66 0.88 0.42
N LEU A 96 -7.70 1.31 1.16
CA LEU A 96 -8.87 1.96 0.57
C LEU A 96 -8.49 3.26 -0.13
N LEU A 97 -7.70 4.11 0.52
CA LEU A 97 -7.21 5.36 -0.07
C LEU A 97 -6.42 5.09 -1.35
N GLY A 98 -5.46 4.16 -1.30
CA GLY A 98 -4.64 3.78 -2.43
C GLY A 98 -5.45 3.23 -3.61
N LEU A 99 -6.45 2.40 -3.34
CA LEU A 99 -7.36 1.87 -4.35
C LEU A 99 -8.23 2.95 -4.99
N VAL A 100 -8.79 3.87 -4.20
CA VAL A 100 -9.55 5.02 -4.72
C VAL A 100 -8.65 5.89 -5.59
N LEU A 101 -7.43 6.19 -5.15
CA LEU A 101 -6.47 6.95 -5.94
C LEU A 101 -6.05 6.20 -7.21
N THR A 102 -6.02 4.87 -7.19
CA THR A 102 -5.76 4.06 -8.39
C THR A 102 -6.84 4.27 -9.43
N VAL A 103 -8.12 4.26 -9.04
CA VAL A 103 -9.24 4.58 -9.95
C VAL A 103 -9.05 5.97 -10.54
N VAL A 104 -8.69 6.96 -9.71
CA VAL A 104 -8.43 8.32 -10.19
C VAL A 104 -7.30 8.32 -11.20
N VAL A 105 -6.18 7.63 -10.94
CA VAL A 105 -5.01 7.58 -11.83
C VAL A 105 -5.34 6.94 -13.18
N LEU A 106 -6.07 5.82 -13.18
CA LEU A 106 -6.39 5.05 -14.39
C LEU A 106 -7.55 5.63 -15.20
N SER A 107 -8.21 6.68 -14.71
CA SER A 107 -9.30 7.36 -15.43
C SER A 107 -8.81 8.47 -16.36
N TRP A 108 -7.51 8.72 -16.42
CA TRP A 108 -6.85 9.69 -17.30
C TRP A 108 -5.99 8.96 -18.32
#